data_AF-A0A0S8FT02-F1
#
_entry.id   AF-A0A0S8FT02-F1
#
_cell.length_a   1.000
_cell.length_b   1.000
_cell.length_c   1.000
_cell.angle_alpha   90.00
_cell.angle_beta   90.00
_cell.angle_gamma   90.00
#
_symmetry.space_group_name_H-M   'P 1'
#
loop_
_entity.id
_entity.type
_entity.pdbx_description
1 polymer ?
#
loop_
_entity_poly.entity_id
_entity_poly.type
_entity_poly.pdbx_seq_one_letter_code
_entity_poly.pdbx_strand_id
1 'polypeptide(L)'
;MEDKKELLAYCGLYCGDCGGYDGAIADKAQKLKETLDRFKFHRTAKHFFPKDLKDYDKLYEMLSFITTLRCSKVCRHKTKGETKCEIRKCCTEKGFYACHECNDFETCDKIKKLTEPHGDAPIKNLRAIKEVGIEDWINKAKRFWFADDE
;
A
#
# COMPACT_ATOMS: atom_id res chain seq x y z
N MET A 1 -13.30 -16.56 0.45
CA MET A 1 -11.85 -16.31 0.50
C MET A 1 -11.48 -15.74 -0.84
N GLU A 2 -11.01 -14.49 -0.85
CA GLU A 2 -10.45 -13.90 -2.07
C GLU A 2 -9.27 -14.76 -2.51
N ASP A 3 -9.20 -15.08 -3.80
CA ASP A 3 -8.07 -15.86 -4.32
C ASP A 3 -6.79 -15.08 -4.03
N LYS A 4 -5.91 -15.64 -3.18
CA LYS A 4 -4.68 -14.96 -2.74
C LYS A 4 -3.83 -14.50 -3.92
N LYS A 5 -3.96 -15.15 -5.08
CA LYS A 5 -3.30 -14.78 -6.32
C LYS A 5 -3.75 -13.41 -6.84
N GLU A 6 -5.02 -13.08 -6.68
CA GLU A 6 -5.60 -11.80 -7.11
C GLU A 6 -5.04 -10.60 -6.32
N LEU A 7 -4.48 -10.85 -5.13
CA LEU A 7 -3.80 -9.83 -4.32
C LEU A 7 -2.40 -9.49 -4.83
N LEU A 8 -1.78 -10.32 -5.68
CA LEU A 8 -0.51 -9.94 -6.34
C LEU A 8 -0.77 -8.76 -7.28
N ALA A 9 -0.11 -7.62 -7.11
CA ALA A 9 -0.18 -6.52 -8.06
C ALA A 9 0.67 -6.80 -9.32
N TYR A 10 0.38 -6.08 -10.41
CA TYR A 10 1.15 -6.20 -11.66
C TYR A 10 2.65 -5.90 -11.48
N CYS A 11 2.98 -5.00 -10.54
CA CYS A 11 4.35 -4.59 -10.26
C CYS A 11 5.13 -5.55 -9.35
N GLY A 12 4.52 -6.62 -8.84
CA GLY A 12 5.16 -7.54 -7.90
C GLY A 12 4.94 -7.22 -6.42
N LEU A 13 4.29 -6.11 -6.08
CA LEU A 13 3.83 -5.86 -4.70
C LEU A 13 2.61 -6.72 -4.37
N TYR A 14 2.38 -7.01 -3.09
CA TYR A 14 1.25 -7.83 -2.65
C TYR A 14 0.22 -6.97 -1.91
N CYS A 15 -0.98 -6.77 -2.48
CA CYS A 15 -2.04 -5.98 -1.84
C CYS A 15 -2.40 -6.51 -0.45
N GLY A 16 -2.25 -7.81 -0.19
CA GLY A 16 -2.47 -8.38 1.15
C GLY A 16 -1.53 -7.83 2.23
N ASP A 17 -0.36 -7.31 1.85
CA ASP A 17 0.61 -6.69 2.77
C ASP A 17 0.48 -5.15 2.80
N CYS A 18 -0.51 -4.59 2.09
CA CYS A 18 -0.74 -3.14 2.00
C CYS A 18 -1.55 -2.62 3.18
N GLY A 19 -1.05 -1.59 3.88
CA GLY A 19 -1.80 -0.94 4.97
C GLY A 19 -3.16 -0.34 4.55
N GLY A 20 -3.33 0.00 3.26
CA GLY A 20 -4.63 0.44 2.72
C GLY A 20 -5.61 -0.71 2.47
N TYR A 21 -5.14 -1.92 2.18
CA TYR A 21 -5.99 -3.11 2.05
C TYR A 21 -6.30 -3.70 3.42
N ASP A 22 -5.28 -3.88 4.26
CA ASP A 22 -5.39 -4.34 5.64
C ASP A 22 -6.26 -3.39 6.48
N GLY A 23 -6.09 -2.08 6.30
CA GLY A 23 -6.92 -1.07 6.94
C GLY A 23 -6.58 -0.79 8.39
N ALA A 24 -5.59 -1.46 9.00
CA ALA A 24 -5.27 -1.26 10.42
C ALA A 24 -4.86 0.17 10.74
N ILE A 25 -4.23 0.89 9.81
CA ILE A 25 -3.86 2.31 10.01
C ILE A 25 -5.13 3.16 10.14
N ALA A 26 -6.09 2.99 9.22
CA ALA A 26 -7.37 3.69 9.24
C ALA A 26 -8.18 3.34 10.51
N ASP A 27 -8.19 2.07 10.92
CA ASP A 27 -8.86 1.62 12.15
C ASP A 27 -8.24 2.23 13.40
N LYS A 28 -6.91 2.28 13.48
CA LYS A 28 -6.20 2.90 14.62
C LYS A 28 -6.40 4.41 14.66
N ALA A 29 -6.38 5.08 13.50
CA ALA A 29 -6.67 6.51 13.41
C ALA A 29 -8.09 6.83 13.89
N GLN A 30 -9.08 6.03 13.47
CA GLN A 30 -10.47 6.16 13.92
C GLN A 30 -10.59 6.01 15.45
N LYS A 31 -9.99 4.96 16.03
CA LYS A 31 -10.00 4.73 17.48
C LYS A 31 -9.34 5.87 18.27
N LEU A 32 -8.21 6.39 17.78
CA LEU A 32 -7.55 7.53 18.41
C LEU A 32 -8.44 8.77 18.36
N LYS A 33 -9.03 9.07 17.19
CA LYS A 33 -9.95 10.20 17.01
C LYS A 33 -11.14 10.13 17.97
N GLU A 34 -11.81 8.99 18.06
CA GLU A 34 -12.91 8.76 19.01
C GLU A 34 -12.47 8.96 20.46
N THR A 35 -11.25 8.54 20.80
CA THR A 35 -10.68 8.72 22.15
C THR A 35 -10.43 10.20 22.44
N LEU A 36 -9.86 10.95 21.50
CA LEU A 36 -9.64 12.40 21.63
C LEU A 36 -10.96 13.16 21.79
N ASP A 37 -11.98 12.78 21.01
CA ASP A 37 -13.33 13.34 21.07
C ASP A 37 -13.97 13.08 22.45
N ARG A 38 -13.92 11.83 22.93
CA ARG A 38 -14.48 11.42 24.23
C ARG A 38 -13.91 12.25 25.39
N PHE A 39 -12.60 12.51 25.37
CA PHE A 39 -11.94 13.29 26.42
C PHE A 39 -11.93 14.81 26.15
N LYS A 40 -12.55 15.27 25.06
CA LYS A 40 -12.53 16.68 24.63
C LYS A 40 -11.09 17.23 24.60
N PHE A 41 -10.16 16.46 24.03
CA PHE A 41 -8.72 16.72 24.12
C PHE A 41 -8.29 18.06 23.50
N HIS A 42 -9.09 18.63 22.59
CA HIS A 42 -8.92 20.01 22.13
C HIS A 42 -8.81 21.03 23.29
N ARG A 43 -9.49 20.78 24.43
CA ARG A 43 -9.38 21.62 25.63
C ARG A 43 -8.02 21.47 26.30
N THR A 44 -7.50 20.24 26.36
CA THR A 44 -6.15 19.95 26.86
C THR A 44 -5.11 20.67 26.02
N ALA A 45 -5.21 20.57 24.70
CA ALA A 45 -4.36 21.29 23.77
C ALA A 45 -4.45 22.81 23.97
N LYS A 46 -5.66 23.37 24.04
CA LYS A 46 -5.86 24.82 24.15
C LYS A 46 -5.44 25.42 25.49
N HIS A 47 -5.69 24.73 26.60
CA HIS A 47 -5.59 25.33 27.94
C HIS A 47 -4.38 24.86 28.75
N PHE A 48 -3.92 23.63 28.57
CA PHE A 48 -2.83 23.06 29.35
C PHE A 48 -1.51 23.03 28.57
N PHE A 49 -1.56 22.75 27.27
CA PHE A 49 -0.36 22.65 26.42
C PHE A 49 -0.47 23.47 25.10
N PRO A 50 -0.82 24.77 25.14
CA PRO A 50 -1.08 25.56 23.95
C PRO A 50 0.14 25.74 23.03
N LYS A 51 1.36 25.60 23.55
CA LYS A 51 2.58 25.71 22.74
C LYS A 51 2.93 24.38 22.06
N ASP A 52 2.91 23.29 22.83
CA ASP A 52 3.31 21.97 22.34
C ASP A 52 2.25 21.33 21.44
N LEU A 53 0.97 21.65 21.67
CA LEU A 53 -0.18 21.14 20.90
C LEU A 53 -0.84 22.23 20.05
N LYS A 54 -0.09 23.25 19.63
CA LYS A 54 -0.58 24.38 18.84
C LYS A 54 -1.22 23.99 17.50
N ASP A 55 -0.84 22.83 16.95
CA ASP A 55 -1.30 22.30 15.66
C ASP A 55 -2.35 21.17 15.83
N TYR A 56 -3.05 21.12 16.98
CA TYR A 56 -4.06 20.09 17.26
C TYR A 56 -5.13 19.97 16.17
N ASP A 57 -5.64 21.09 15.66
CA ASP A 57 -6.67 21.07 14.62
C ASP A 57 -6.15 20.41 13.33
N LYS A 58 -4.88 20.66 12.97
CA LYS A 58 -4.23 19.98 11.83
C LYS A 58 -4.07 18.48 12.09
N LEU A 59 -3.67 18.08 13.30
CA LEU A 59 -3.65 16.66 13.68
C LEU A 59 -5.02 16.02 13.49
N TYR A 60 -6.08 16.69 13.94
CA TYR A 60 -7.43 16.18 13.86
C TYR A 60 -7.93 16.04 12.41
N GLU A 61 -7.63 17.02 11.55
CA GLU A 61 -7.90 16.96 10.11
C GLU A 61 -7.15 15.81 9.44
N MET A 62 -5.85 15.66 9.72
CA MET A 62 -5.04 14.55 9.20
C MET A 62 -5.59 13.20 9.65
N LEU A 63 -5.92 13.04 10.93
CA LEU A 63 -6.54 11.81 11.44
C LEU A 63 -7.85 11.51 10.71
N SER A 64 -8.69 12.53 10.51
CA SER A 64 -9.96 12.39 9.79
C SER A 64 -9.76 11.95 8.34
N PHE A 65 -8.72 12.44 7.66
CA PHE A 65 -8.37 11.94 6.33
C PHE A 65 -7.87 10.49 6.39
N ILE A 66 -6.98 10.15 7.33
CA ILE A 66 -6.39 8.80 7.44
C ILE A 66 -7.47 7.73 7.66
N THR A 67 -8.56 8.02 8.36
CA THR A 67 -9.66 7.05 8.55
C THR A 67 -10.30 6.62 7.22
N THR A 68 -10.17 7.43 6.17
CA THR A 68 -10.70 7.18 4.83
C THR A 68 -9.72 6.45 3.91
N LEU A 69 -8.44 6.30 4.31
CA LEU A 69 -7.38 5.71 3.49
C LEU A 69 -7.49 4.18 3.42
N ARG A 70 -8.55 3.70 2.77
CA ARG A 70 -8.80 2.28 2.50
C ARG A 70 -8.89 2.03 1.01
N CYS A 71 -8.36 0.88 0.59
CA CYS A 71 -8.46 0.44 -0.77
C CYS A 71 -9.77 -0.34 -0.95
N SER A 72 -10.74 0.24 -1.64
CA SER A 72 -12.04 -0.41 -1.92
C SER A 72 -11.94 -1.55 -2.94
N LYS A 73 -10.87 -1.58 -3.74
CA LYS A 73 -10.58 -2.59 -4.75
C LYS A 73 -9.08 -2.82 -4.86
N VAL A 74 -8.66 -4.08 -4.87
CA VAL A 74 -7.25 -4.46 -5.05
C VAL A 74 -6.75 -4.08 -6.44
N CYS A 75 -5.43 -4.05 -6.62
CA CYS A 75 -4.76 -3.55 -7.82
C CYS A 75 -5.37 -4.09 -9.14
N ARG A 76 -5.64 -5.40 -9.19
CA ARG A 76 -6.15 -6.07 -10.40
C ARG A 76 -7.60 -5.73 -10.71
N HIS A 77 -8.40 -5.42 -9.70
CA HIS A 77 -9.84 -5.13 -9.86
C HIS A 77 -10.11 -3.67 -10.23
N LYS A 78 -9.10 -2.81 -10.22
CA LYS A 78 -9.23 -1.42 -10.68
C LYS A 78 -9.33 -1.37 -12.21
N THR A 79 -10.31 -0.64 -12.72
CA THR A 79 -10.49 -0.35 -14.14
C THR A 79 -9.63 0.83 -14.59
N LYS A 80 -9.54 1.05 -15.91
CA LYS A 80 -8.83 2.20 -16.51
C LYS A 80 -9.40 3.55 -16.05
N GLY A 81 -10.71 3.62 -15.75
CA GLY A 81 -11.34 4.83 -15.21
C GLY A 81 -10.96 5.11 -13.75
N GLU A 82 -10.59 4.07 -12.99
CA GLU A 82 -10.25 4.16 -11.56
C GLU A 82 -8.75 4.37 -11.31
N THR A 83 -7.88 4.09 -12.29
CA THR A 83 -6.43 4.31 -12.15
C THR A 83 -5.74 4.58 -13.48
N LYS A 84 -4.72 5.45 -13.44
CA LYS A 84 -3.83 5.76 -14.58
C LYS A 84 -2.49 4.99 -14.50
N CYS A 85 -2.43 3.89 -13.75
CA CYS A 85 -1.19 3.12 -13.55
C CYS A 85 -0.63 2.57 -14.87
N GLU A 86 0.56 3.04 -15.26
CA GLU A 86 1.24 2.63 -16.50
C GLU A 86 1.68 1.16 -16.49
N ILE A 87 2.06 0.62 -15.31
CA ILE A 87 2.48 -0.77 -15.16
C ILE A 87 1.31 -1.72 -15.43
N ARG A 88 0.14 -1.42 -14.84
CA ARG A 88 -1.10 -2.15 -15.07
C ARG A 88 -1.43 -2.17 -16.55
N LYS A 89 -1.47 -0.99 -17.19
CA LYS A 89 -1.77 -0.85 -18.61
C LYS A 89 -0.84 -1.70 -19.46
N CYS A 90 0.47 -1.61 -19.21
CA CYS A 90 1.50 -2.38 -19.92
C CYS A 90 1.29 -3.89 -19.80
N CYS A 91 1.03 -4.42 -18.60
CA CYS A 91 0.79 -5.85 -18.41
C CYS A 91 -0.48 -6.31 -19.12
N THR A 92 -1.57 -5.54 -19.01
CA THR A 92 -2.83 -5.86 -19.70
C THR A 92 -2.66 -5.90 -21.21
N GLU A 93 -1.96 -4.91 -21.80
CA GLU A 93 -1.72 -4.85 -23.26
C GLU A 93 -0.84 -5.99 -23.76
N LYS A 94 0.12 -6.45 -22.94
CA LYS A 94 1.00 -7.58 -23.27
C LYS A 94 0.42 -8.95 -22.94
N GLY A 95 -0.75 -9.01 -22.30
CA GLY A 95 -1.35 -10.26 -21.81
C GLY A 95 -0.60 -10.88 -20.62
N PHE A 96 0.22 -10.10 -19.91
CA PHE A 96 0.99 -10.61 -18.78
C PHE A 96 0.18 -10.67 -17.49
N TYR A 97 0.36 -11.72 -16.70
CA TYR A 97 -0.23 -11.76 -15.35
C TYR A 97 0.45 -10.74 -14.43
N ALA A 98 1.77 -10.66 -14.44
CA ALA A 98 2.54 -9.62 -13.74
C ALA A 98 3.88 -9.41 -14.43
N CYS A 99 4.61 -8.36 -14.03
CA CYS A 99 5.86 -7.97 -14.69
C CYS A 99 6.95 -9.06 -14.70
N HIS A 100 6.87 -10.12 -13.88
CA HIS A 100 7.84 -11.21 -13.85
C HIS A 100 7.92 -11.97 -15.18
N GLU A 101 6.85 -11.93 -15.98
CA GLU A 101 6.78 -12.52 -17.33
C GLU A 101 7.51 -11.67 -18.39
N CYS A 102 7.84 -10.43 -18.09
CA CYS A 102 8.57 -9.53 -18.99
C CYS A 102 10.08 -9.73 -18.83
N ASN A 103 10.82 -10.07 -19.89
CA ASN A 103 12.27 -10.28 -19.77
C ASN A 103 13.06 -9.04 -19.30
N ASP A 104 12.52 -7.85 -19.53
CA ASP A 104 13.17 -6.57 -19.21
C ASP A 104 12.69 -5.94 -17.88
N PHE A 105 11.98 -6.67 -17.01
CA PHE A 105 11.37 -6.03 -15.82
C PHE A 105 12.39 -5.38 -14.88
N GLU A 106 13.63 -5.91 -14.84
CA GLU A 106 14.68 -5.44 -13.93
C GLU A 106 15.18 -4.02 -14.26
N THR A 107 15.17 -3.66 -15.54
CA THR A 107 15.64 -2.35 -16.01
C THR A 107 14.48 -1.43 -16.39
N CYS A 108 13.23 -1.88 -16.19
CA CYS A 108 12.03 -1.17 -16.60
C CYS A 108 11.82 0.13 -15.81
N ASP A 109 11.84 1.27 -16.51
CA ASP A 109 11.64 2.59 -15.89
C ASP A 109 10.29 2.74 -15.19
N LYS A 110 9.26 2.01 -15.63
CA LYS A 110 7.95 2.02 -14.96
C LYS A 110 8.02 1.41 -13.57
N ILE A 111 8.84 0.38 -13.38
CA ILE A 111 9.06 -0.25 -12.08
C ILE A 111 10.00 0.60 -11.23
N LYS A 112 11.04 1.21 -11.81
CA LYS A 112 11.96 2.12 -11.08
C LYS A 112 11.24 3.30 -10.41
N LYS A 113 10.11 3.77 -10.97
CA LYS A 113 9.26 4.79 -10.33
C LYS A 113 8.71 4.36 -8.96
N LEU A 114 8.72 3.06 -8.65
CA LEU A 114 8.30 2.52 -7.36
C LEU A 114 9.43 2.45 -6.33
N THR A 115 10.67 2.74 -6.72
CA THR A 115 11.83 2.69 -5.82
C THR A 115 11.75 3.72 -4.71
N GLU A 116 11.22 4.92 -4.98
CA GLU A 116 11.05 5.95 -3.93
C GLU A 116 10.09 5.49 -2.81
N PRO A 117 8.86 4.98 -3.10
CA PRO A 117 7.94 4.55 -2.04
C PRO A 117 8.19 3.15 -1.47
N HIS A 118 8.85 2.25 -2.21
CA HIS A 118 8.95 0.83 -1.84
C HIS A 118 10.37 0.25 -1.91
N GLY A 119 11.36 1.06 -2.29
CA GLY A 119 12.71 0.59 -2.61
C GLY A 119 12.69 -0.49 -3.70
N ASP A 120 13.63 -1.44 -3.59
CA ASP A 120 13.72 -2.60 -4.48
C ASP A 120 12.71 -3.73 -4.22
N ALA A 121 11.73 -3.55 -3.30
CA ALA A 121 10.74 -4.59 -2.99
C ALA A 121 10.01 -5.13 -4.24
N PRO A 122 9.54 -4.29 -5.20
CA PRO A 122 8.94 -4.78 -6.44
C PRO A 122 9.89 -5.70 -7.21
N ILE A 123 11.15 -5.32 -7.39
CA ILE A 123 12.15 -6.12 -8.12
C ILE A 123 12.46 -7.43 -7.39
N LYS A 124 12.68 -7.38 -6.07
CA LYS A 124 12.93 -8.57 -5.24
C LYS A 124 11.79 -9.58 -5.36
N ASN A 125 10.54 -9.11 -5.26
CA ASN A 125 9.37 -9.96 -5.41
C ASN A 125 9.25 -10.53 -6.83
N LEU A 126 9.42 -9.71 -7.87
CA LEU A 126 9.33 -10.18 -9.26
C LEU A 126 10.38 -11.24 -9.59
N ARG A 127 11.61 -11.10 -9.07
CA ARG A 127 12.66 -12.13 -9.18
C ARG A 127 12.26 -13.43 -8.50
N ALA A 128 11.78 -13.35 -7.26
CA ALA A 128 11.32 -14.53 -6.52
C ALA A 128 10.15 -15.23 -7.23
N ILE A 129 9.16 -14.48 -7.72
CA ILE A 129 8.03 -15.04 -8.49
C ILE A 129 8.53 -15.73 -9.76
N LYS A 130 9.51 -15.18 -10.46
CA LYS A 130 10.10 -15.80 -11.66
C LYS A 130 10.83 -17.10 -11.36
N GLU A 131 11.42 -17.23 -10.18
CA GLU A 131 12.17 -18.41 -9.75
C GLU A 131 11.27 -19.53 -9.22
N VAL A 132 10.34 -19.21 -8.31
CA VAL A 132 9.53 -20.23 -7.60
C VAL A 132 8.09 -20.33 -8.08
N GLY A 133 7.64 -19.40 -8.93
CA GLY A 133 6.25 -19.29 -9.36
C GLY A 133 5.36 -18.56 -8.34
N ILE A 134 4.19 -18.11 -8.81
CA ILE A 134 3.29 -17.25 -8.01
C ILE A 134 2.77 -17.99 -6.76
N GLU A 135 2.34 -19.24 -6.89
CA GLU A 135 1.72 -19.99 -5.79
C GLU A 135 2.69 -20.22 -4.63
N ASP A 136 3.91 -20.65 -4.93
CA ASP A 136 4.93 -20.87 -3.90
C ASP A 136 5.43 -19.53 -3.34
N TRP A 137 5.52 -18.48 -4.16
CA TRP A 137 5.87 -17.15 -3.66
C TRP A 137 4.83 -16.62 -2.65
N ILE A 138 3.53 -16.79 -2.94
CA ILE A 138 2.45 -16.35 -2.04
C ILE A 138 2.46 -17.12 -0.72
N ASN A 139 2.71 -18.43 -0.76
CA ASN A 139 2.51 -19.29 0.41
C ASN A 139 3.78 -19.56 1.22
N LYS A 140 4.98 -19.45 0.62
CA LYS A 140 6.23 -19.94 1.22
C LYS A 140 7.37 -18.92 1.18
N ALA A 141 7.39 -18.00 0.23
CA ALA A 141 8.50 -17.05 0.11
C ALA A 141 8.36 -15.86 1.06
N LYS A 142 9.50 -15.23 1.38
CA LYS A 142 9.50 -13.89 1.99
C LYS A 142 8.96 -12.89 0.96
N ARG A 143 7.89 -12.19 1.32
CA ARG A 143 7.34 -11.07 0.53
C ARG A 143 7.88 -9.76 1.09
N PHE A 144 8.21 -8.84 0.19
CA PHE A 144 8.71 -7.52 0.54
C PHE A 144 7.64 -6.46 0.21
N TRP A 145 7.31 -5.61 1.19
CA TRP A 145 6.49 -4.41 0.96
C TRP A 145 7.36 -3.15 0.94
N PHE A 146 8.40 -3.11 1.78
CA PHE A 146 9.53 -2.20 1.69
C PHE A 146 10.83 -2.97 1.48
N ALA A 147 11.84 -2.33 0.90
CA ALA A 147 13.10 -3.00 0.55
C ALA A 147 14.01 -3.28 1.73
N ASP A 148 13.83 -2.53 2.82
CA ASP A 148 14.73 -2.42 3.97
C ASP A 148 14.11 -2.99 5.25
N ASP A 149 13.12 -3.88 5.14
CA ASP A 149 12.61 -4.63 6.30
C ASP A 149 13.63 -5.73 6.70
N GLU A 150 14.72 -5.29 7.35
CA GLU A 150 15.50 -6.06 8.34
C GLU A 150 14.74 -6.19 9.66
#